data_AF-A0A520C6T9-F1
#
_entry.id   AF-A0A520C6T9-F1
#
_cell.length_a   1.000
_cell.length_b   1.000
_cell.length_c   1.000
_cell.angle_alpha   90.00
_cell.angle_beta   90.00
_cell.angle_gamma   90.00
#
_symmetry.space_group_name_H-M   'P 1'
#
loop_
_entity.id
_entity.type
_entity.pdbx_description
1 polymer ?
#
loop_
_entity_poly.entity_id
_entity_poly.type
_entity_poly.pdbx_seq_one_letter_code
_entity_poly.pdbx_strand_id
1 'polypeptide(L)'
;MTTENNLRKYPDSKKLLKRGIAILIFTISILFFAPLAITNWDWIHLDVYKPNEIGDTIGGILGPLVGLIAVALTFLAFWAQYDANIQQRIQFDTALENEKNAREKEEKKSVIEQERKNIEFKEQQNQFLKAQKLQQDQIRLQDKRARINIFETRFYTMLAIHRDNANNIEVNHIKGRKVFLHMLDELKLIFKIFQAIIKDEGHEGVLSEEELYNIIYLSFFFGIGEKSTPMVKDLVGSELSKFVDICHTKIINVKSQKGENLQIIFKIGVNEYELDKVYSFGVGHLRRLGHYIRHLFQIVKFVDDQPEDILSIDDKYNYVSNLRAQLSAHEQILLFYNAISIMGQPWLDSLSPNNENYIERYCMLKSIPINAADFYKKPLNIFSEKNIRGKSMFEWVEIKDRMEALNNHNSK
;
A
#
# COMPACT_ATOMS: atom_id res chain seq x y z
N MET A 1 19.90 -58.38 22.74
CA MET A 1 20.15 -59.65 22.04
C MET A 1 21.63 -59.97 21.83
N THR A 2 22.58 -59.08 22.17
CA THR A 2 24.03 -59.29 21.92
C THR A 2 24.80 -59.94 23.08
N THR A 3 24.31 -59.91 24.32
CA THR A 3 25.05 -60.37 25.49
C THR A 3 25.22 -61.89 25.58
N GLU A 4 24.26 -62.69 25.09
CA GLU A 4 24.33 -64.16 25.15
C GLU A 4 25.29 -64.79 24.13
N ASN A 5 25.52 -64.14 22.98
CA ASN A 5 26.35 -64.72 21.91
C ASN A 5 27.86 -64.61 22.18
N ASN A 6 28.31 -63.64 22.99
CA ASN A 6 29.74 -63.44 23.27
C ASN A 6 30.28 -64.40 24.36
N LEU A 7 29.42 -64.98 25.19
CA LEU A 7 29.82 -65.92 26.25
C LEU A 7 30.16 -67.33 25.75
N ARG A 8 29.77 -67.69 24.52
CA ARG A 8 30.09 -69.00 23.92
C ARG A 8 31.52 -69.14 23.40
N LYS A 9 32.33 -68.07 23.43
CA LYS A 9 33.64 -68.04 22.78
C LYS A 9 34.78 -68.61 23.64
N TYR A 10 34.53 -68.94 24.90
CA TYR A 10 35.56 -69.40 25.83
C TYR A 10 35.20 -70.79 26.41
N PRO A 11 36.05 -71.81 26.24
CA PRO A 11 35.78 -73.15 26.76
C PRO A 11 35.77 -73.17 28.29
N ASP A 12 34.89 -73.99 28.89
CA ASP A 12 34.68 -74.07 30.34
C ASP A 12 35.91 -74.70 31.05
N SER A 13 36.85 -73.82 31.38
CA SER A 13 38.20 -74.05 31.89
C SER A 13 38.23 -74.78 33.26
N LYS A 14 37.11 -74.78 33.97
CA LYS A 14 37.00 -75.24 35.36
C LYS A 14 37.17 -76.76 35.52
N LYS A 15 36.84 -77.56 34.51
CA LYS A 15 36.96 -79.04 34.57
C LYS A 15 38.42 -79.52 34.51
N LEU A 16 39.27 -78.86 33.72
CA LEU A 16 40.69 -79.20 33.58
C LEU A 16 41.48 -78.79 34.82
N LEU A 17 41.17 -77.62 35.39
CA LEU A 17 41.76 -77.13 36.64
C LEU A 17 41.51 -78.09 37.81
N LYS A 18 40.28 -78.58 37.98
CA LYS A 18 39.93 -79.55 39.04
C LYS A 18 40.73 -80.85 38.95
N ARG A 19 40.97 -81.35 37.73
CA ARG A 19 41.78 -82.56 37.50
C ARG A 19 43.26 -82.31 37.80
N GLY A 20 43.79 -81.14 37.42
CA GLY A 20 45.17 -80.75 37.72
C GLY A 20 45.45 -80.62 39.22
N ILE A 21 44.53 -80.01 39.98
CA ILE A 21 44.63 -79.90 41.45
C ILE A 21 44.57 -81.29 42.11
N ALA A 22 43.70 -82.18 41.62
CA ALA A 22 43.60 -83.54 42.17
C ALA A 22 44.90 -84.34 41.97
N ILE A 23 45.55 -84.21 40.81
CA ILE A 23 46.84 -84.84 40.53
C ILE A 23 47.93 -84.25 41.44
N LEU A 24 47.97 -82.93 41.62
CA LEU A 24 48.92 -82.27 42.53
C LEU A 24 48.81 -82.80 43.96
N ILE A 25 47.59 -82.89 44.49
CA ILE A 25 47.32 -83.41 45.83
C ILE A 25 47.81 -84.85 45.96
N PHE A 26 47.52 -85.68 44.96
CA PHE A 26 47.98 -87.07 44.92
C PHE A 26 49.52 -87.18 44.93
N THR A 27 50.22 -86.37 44.15
CA THR A 27 51.70 -86.34 44.11
C THR A 27 52.30 -85.86 45.43
N ILE A 28 51.70 -84.84 46.08
CA ILE A 28 52.12 -84.38 47.40
C ILE A 28 51.93 -85.46 48.47
N SER A 29 50.82 -86.21 48.42
CA SER A 29 50.60 -87.36 49.31
C SER A 29 51.66 -88.45 49.13
N ILE A 30 52.03 -88.78 47.90
CA ILE A 30 53.13 -89.74 47.64
C ILE A 30 54.44 -89.23 48.25
N LEU A 31 54.74 -87.93 48.11
CA LEU A 31 55.96 -87.32 48.62
C LEU A 31 56.06 -87.39 50.16
N PHE A 32 54.93 -87.28 50.86
CA PHE A 32 54.87 -87.33 52.31
C PHE A 32 54.89 -88.77 52.86
N PHE A 33 54.24 -89.72 52.17
CA PHE A 33 54.08 -91.09 52.66
C PHE A 33 55.16 -92.07 52.15
N ALA A 34 55.80 -91.82 51.00
CA ALA A 34 56.82 -92.71 50.45
C ALA A 34 58.06 -92.87 51.36
N PRO A 35 58.63 -91.81 51.98
CA PRO A 35 59.77 -91.96 52.88
C PRO A 35 59.45 -92.79 54.13
N LEU A 36 58.22 -92.68 54.65
CA LEU A 36 57.70 -93.45 55.80
C LEU A 36 57.45 -94.92 55.46
N ALA A 37 56.98 -95.20 54.24
CA ALA A 37 56.77 -96.58 53.78
C ALA A 37 58.09 -97.30 53.50
N ILE A 38 59.11 -96.59 53.00
CA ILE A 38 60.44 -97.15 52.69
C ILE A 38 61.24 -97.43 53.97
N THR A 39 61.05 -96.65 55.04
CA THR A 39 61.79 -96.84 56.31
C THR A 39 61.28 -97.97 57.19
N ASN A 40 60.06 -98.48 56.97
CA ASN A 40 59.42 -99.49 57.82
C ASN A 40 59.24 -100.87 57.16
N TRP A 41 59.85 -101.11 55.99
CA TRP A 41 59.68 -102.37 55.27
C TRP A 41 60.94 -103.24 55.36
N ASP A 42 60.85 -104.34 56.12
CA ASP A 42 61.93 -105.30 56.47
C ASP A 42 62.64 -106.02 55.29
N TRP A 43 62.38 -105.62 54.04
CA TRP A 43 63.03 -106.19 52.84
C TRP A 43 64.09 -105.28 52.20
N ILE A 44 64.30 -104.08 52.73
CA ILE A 44 65.34 -103.14 52.29
C ILE A 44 66.40 -103.03 53.40
N HIS A 45 67.49 -103.77 53.27
CA HIS A 45 68.68 -103.59 54.12
C HIS A 45 69.38 -102.28 53.76
N LEU A 46 69.00 -101.19 54.43
CA LEU A 46 69.72 -99.92 54.43
C LEU A 46 70.75 -99.92 55.57
N ASP A 47 72.04 -100.04 55.24
CA ASP A 47 73.14 -99.94 56.21
C ASP A 47 73.21 -98.52 56.80
N VAL A 48 72.80 -98.38 58.06
CA VAL A 48 72.58 -97.11 58.77
C VAL A 48 73.90 -96.39 59.19
N TYR A 49 75.02 -96.61 58.50
CA TYR A 49 76.33 -96.03 58.89
C TYR A 49 77.06 -95.22 57.79
N LYS A 50 76.34 -94.71 56.78
CA LYS A 50 76.86 -93.70 55.82
C LYS A 50 75.79 -92.65 55.44
N PRO A 51 75.82 -91.44 56.03
CA PRO A 51 74.81 -90.40 55.79
C PRO A 51 74.66 -89.95 54.32
N ASN A 52 75.73 -90.03 53.52
CA ASN A 52 75.71 -89.59 52.12
C ASN A 52 74.84 -90.49 51.22
N GLU A 53 74.81 -91.80 51.45
CA GLU A 53 74.08 -92.75 50.58
C GLU A 53 72.55 -92.69 50.80
N ILE A 54 72.12 -92.34 52.01
CA ILE A 54 70.71 -92.08 52.34
C ILE A 54 70.24 -90.78 51.68
N GLY A 55 71.07 -89.74 51.75
CA GLY A 55 70.79 -88.45 51.10
C GLY A 55 70.63 -88.58 49.58
N ASP A 56 71.48 -89.36 48.94
CA ASP A 56 71.42 -89.57 47.48
C ASP A 56 70.21 -90.40 47.05
N THR A 57 69.81 -91.40 47.82
CA THR A 57 68.62 -92.22 47.52
C THR A 57 67.32 -91.43 47.70
N ILE A 58 67.23 -90.66 48.80
CA ILE A 58 66.09 -89.78 49.06
C ILE A 58 66.05 -88.66 48.02
N GLY A 59 67.19 -88.05 47.68
CA GLY A 59 67.30 -87.01 46.66
C GLY A 59 66.94 -87.51 45.25
N GLY A 60 67.37 -88.72 44.88
CA GLY A 60 67.06 -89.33 43.58
C GLY A 60 65.58 -89.65 43.38
N ILE A 61 64.86 -89.99 44.45
CA ILE A 61 63.41 -90.25 44.42
C ILE A 61 62.61 -88.94 44.53
N LEU A 62 63.02 -88.03 45.43
CA LEU A 62 62.29 -86.79 45.69
C LEU A 62 62.51 -85.71 44.62
N GLY A 63 63.69 -85.63 44.01
CA GLY A 63 64.02 -84.63 42.98
C GLY A 63 63.02 -84.60 41.81
N PRO A 64 62.76 -85.74 41.15
CA PRO A 64 61.73 -85.84 40.09
C PRO A 64 60.32 -85.50 40.58
N LEU A 65 59.95 -85.89 41.81
CA LEU A 65 58.63 -85.59 42.39
C LEU A 65 58.45 -84.09 42.68
N VAL A 66 59.48 -83.44 43.22
CA VAL A 66 59.52 -81.98 43.41
C VAL A 66 59.45 -81.27 42.06
N GLY A 67 60.16 -81.78 41.04
CA GLY A 67 60.05 -81.29 39.66
C GLY A 67 58.64 -81.40 39.08
N LEU A 68 57.95 -82.52 39.31
CA LEU A 68 56.55 -82.71 38.87
C LEU A 68 55.59 -81.74 39.58
N ILE A 69 55.78 -81.50 40.87
CA ILE A 69 55.00 -80.50 41.63
C ILE A 69 55.28 -79.10 41.11
N ALA A 70 56.53 -78.75 40.85
CA ALA A 70 56.90 -77.45 40.28
C ALA A 70 56.24 -77.25 38.92
N VAL A 71 56.30 -78.23 38.01
CA VAL A 71 55.64 -78.17 36.70
C VAL A 71 54.13 -78.02 36.84
N ALA A 72 53.50 -78.75 37.76
CA ALA A 72 52.07 -78.65 38.01
C ALA A 72 51.65 -77.29 38.59
N LEU A 73 52.39 -76.76 39.57
CA LEU A 73 52.15 -75.43 40.14
C LEU A 73 52.35 -74.32 39.10
N THR A 74 53.41 -74.42 38.29
CA THR A 74 53.67 -73.50 37.18
C THR A 74 52.55 -73.55 36.14
N PHE A 75 52.05 -74.74 35.79
CA PHE A 75 50.89 -74.88 34.91
C PHE A 75 49.63 -74.24 35.51
N LEU A 76 49.36 -74.45 36.80
CA LEU A 76 48.23 -73.84 37.51
C LEU A 76 48.32 -72.31 37.54
N ALA A 77 49.51 -71.77 37.78
CA ALA A 77 49.75 -70.32 37.76
C ALA A 77 49.52 -69.73 36.36
N PHE A 78 50.07 -70.36 35.31
CA PHE A 78 49.81 -69.96 33.93
C PHE A 78 48.33 -70.09 33.54
N TRP A 79 47.64 -71.11 34.06
CA TRP A 79 46.20 -71.29 33.82
C TRP A 79 45.36 -70.21 34.49
N ALA A 80 45.66 -69.88 35.75
CA ALA A 80 45.00 -68.79 36.46
C ALA A 80 45.25 -67.44 35.74
N GLN A 81 46.46 -67.22 35.24
CA GLN A 81 46.80 -66.05 34.43
C GLN A 81 46.04 -66.04 33.09
N TYR A 82 45.92 -67.19 32.43
CA TYR A 82 45.13 -67.34 31.21
C TYR A 82 43.65 -67.00 31.45
N ASP A 83 43.04 -67.56 32.50
CA ASP A 83 41.63 -67.31 32.85
C ASP A 83 41.40 -65.83 33.20
N ALA A 84 42.28 -65.22 33.99
CA ALA A 84 42.23 -63.79 34.31
C ALA A 84 42.33 -62.91 33.04
N ASN A 85 43.21 -63.27 32.10
CA ASN A 85 43.34 -62.57 30.82
C ASN A 85 42.06 -62.70 29.97
N ILE A 86 41.40 -63.86 29.98
CA ILE A 86 40.11 -64.05 29.30
C ILE A 86 39.04 -63.12 29.92
N GLN A 87 38.93 -63.08 31.24
CA GLN A 87 37.95 -62.23 31.92
C GLN A 87 38.21 -60.74 31.66
N GLN A 88 39.47 -60.30 31.72
CA GLN A 88 39.86 -58.94 31.35
C GLN A 88 39.49 -58.61 29.91
N ARG A 89 39.71 -59.55 28.98
CA ARG A 89 39.35 -59.38 27.57
C ARG A 89 37.84 -59.23 27.38
N ILE A 90 37.03 -60.02 28.10
CA ILE A 90 35.56 -59.91 28.08
C ILE A 90 35.10 -58.56 28.63
N GLN A 91 35.65 -58.12 29.77
CA GLN A 91 35.31 -56.83 30.37
C GLN A 91 35.71 -55.66 29.46
N PHE A 92 36.89 -55.75 28.83
CA PHE A 92 37.36 -54.77 27.86
C PHE A 92 36.47 -54.72 26.61
N ASP A 93 36.15 -55.88 26.02
CA ASP A 93 35.28 -55.98 24.84
C ASP A 93 33.88 -55.40 25.15
N THR A 94 33.34 -55.68 26.35
CA THR A 94 32.04 -55.15 26.82
C THR A 94 32.08 -53.65 27.08
N ALA A 95 33.15 -53.15 27.70
CA ALA A 95 33.33 -51.71 27.94
C ALA A 95 33.46 -50.94 26.62
N LEU A 96 34.20 -51.48 25.65
CA LEU A 96 34.34 -50.91 24.32
C LEU A 96 32.99 -50.87 23.57
N GLU A 97 32.17 -51.92 23.69
CA GLU A 97 30.82 -51.96 23.10
C GLU A 97 29.89 -50.92 23.74
N ASN A 98 29.90 -50.80 25.07
CA ASN A 98 29.12 -49.79 25.79
C ASN A 98 29.54 -48.36 25.45
N GLU A 99 30.85 -48.11 25.35
CA GLU A 99 31.39 -46.80 24.97
C GLU A 99 31.02 -46.43 23.53
N LYS A 100 31.10 -47.39 22.60
CA LYS A 100 30.61 -47.19 21.21
C LYS A 100 29.12 -46.86 21.19
N ASN A 101 28.29 -47.62 21.90
CA ASN A 101 26.86 -47.37 21.98
C ASN A 101 26.52 -46.02 22.63
N ALA A 102 27.30 -45.58 23.61
CA ALA A 102 27.15 -44.27 24.24
C ALA A 102 27.51 -43.13 23.27
N ARG A 103 28.66 -43.24 22.58
CA ARG A 103 29.09 -42.29 21.55
C ARG A 103 28.07 -42.17 20.42
N GLU A 104 27.58 -43.30 19.89
CA GLU A 104 26.54 -43.28 18.86
C GLU A 104 25.24 -42.59 19.32
N LYS A 105 24.85 -42.74 20.59
CA LYS A 105 23.67 -42.06 21.15
C LYS A 105 23.91 -40.56 21.31
N GLU A 106 25.09 -40.15 21.75
CA GLU A 106 25.46 -38.73 21.88
C GLU A 106 25.54 -38.04 20.52
N GLU A 107 26.14 -38.69 19.52
CA GLU A 107 26.17 -38.19 18.14
C GLU A 107 24.76 -38.04 17.56
N LYS A 108 23.89 -39.04 17.73
CA LYS A 108 22.49 -38.93 17.29
C LYS A 108 21.76 -37.78 17.98
N LYS A 109 21.97 -37.58 19.28
CA LYS A 109 21.36 -36.47 20.04
C LYS A 109 21.86 -35.12 19.55
N SER A 110 23.18 -34.97 19.34
CA SER A 110 23.77 -33.70 18.90
C SER A 110 23.30 -33.30 17.49
N VAL A 111 23.17 -34.27 16.58
CA VAL A 111 22.61 -34.05 15.24
C VAL A 111 21.15 -33.58 15.33
N ILE A 112 20.30 -34.25 16.12
CA ILE A 112 18.90 -33.84 16.30
C ILE A 112 18.80 -32.43 16.91
N GLU A 113 19.68 -32.09 17.86
CA GLU A 113 19.70 -30.76 18.47
C GLU A 113 20.12 -29.68 17.46
N GLN A 114 21.13 -29.96 16.62
CA GLN A 114 21.54 -29.06 15.54
C GLN A 114 20.41 -28.87 14.51
N GLU A 115 19.72 -29.94 14.11
CA GLU A 115 18.57 -29.85 13.22
C GLU A 115 17.44 -28.99 13.80
N ARG A 116 17.11 -29.17 15.09
CA ARG A 116 16.11 -28.35 15.79
C ARG A 116 16.49 -26.88 15.80
N LYS A 117 17.74 -26.56 16.16
CA LYS A 117 18.26 -25.17 16.14
C LYS A 117 18.19 -24.57 14.73
N ASN A 118 18.49 -25.36 13.70
CA ASN A 118 18.41 -24.92 12.31
C ASN A 118 16.96 -24.67 11.87
N ILE A 119 16.00 -25.50 12.30
CA ILE A 119 14.57 -25.30 12.02
C ILE A 119 14.08 -24.02 12.72
N GLU A 120 14.36 -23.87 14.01
CA GLU A 120 13.97 -22.69 14.79
C GLU A 120 14.56 -21.41 14.20
N PHE A 121 15.84 -21.43 13.81
CA PHE A 121 16.50 -20.31 13.14
C PHE A 121 15.82 -19.96 11.81
N LYS A 122 15.47 -20.96 10.98
CA LYS A 122 14.72 -20.72 9.73
C LYS A 122 13.34 -20.13 9.99
N GLU A 123 12.65 -20.60 11.02
CA GLU A 123 11.35 -20.05 11.42
C GLU A 123 11.48 -18.59 11.86
N GLN A 124 12.47 -18.27 12.69
CA GLN A 124 12.77 -16.90 13.10
C GLN A 124 13.11 -16.00 11.90
N GLN A 125 13.92 -16.46 10.96
CA GLN A 125 14.22 -15.72 9.72
C GLN A 125 12.95 -15.45 8.90
N ASN A 126 12.08 -16.46 8.75
CA ASN A 126 10.81 -16.30 8.05
C ASN A 126 9.88 -15.31 8.76
N GLN A 127 9.80 -15.36 10.10
CA GLN A 127 9.03 -14.41 10.89
C GLN A 127 9.58 -12.98 10.76
N PHE A 128 10.91 -12.82 10.80
CA PHE A 128 11.56 -11.55 10.59
C PHE A 128 11.26 -10.97 9.20
N LEU A 129 11.38 -11.78 8.14
CA LEU A 129 11.07 -11.35 6.78
C LEU A 129 9.59 -10.94 6.64
N LYS A 130 8.68 -11.69 7.26
CA LYS A 130 7.25 -11.35 7.28
C LYS A 130 6.98 -10.03 8.01
N ALA A 131 7.62 -9.84 9.17
CA ALA A 131 7.52 -8.59 9.94
C ALA A 131 8.07 -7.40 9.16
N GLN A 132 9.20 -7.57 8.46
CA GLN A 132 9.80 -6.54 7.62
C GLN A 132 8.88 -6.13 6.46
N LYS A 133 8.28 -7.11 5.75
CA LYS A 133 7.31 -6.83 4.69
C LYS A 133 6.09 -6.08 5.22
N LEU A 134 5.53 -6.53 6.34
CA LEU A 134 4.39 -5.87 6.98
C LEU A 134 4.73 -4.43 7.38
N GLN A 135 5.92 -4.19 7.92
CA GLN A 135 6.38 -2.86 8.27
C GLN A 135 6.53 -1.96 7.04
N GLN A 136 7.07 -2.48 5.94
CA GLN A 136 7.16 -1.74 4.67
C GLN A 136 5.78 -1.38 4.12
N ASP A 137 4.83 -2.31 4.16
CA ASP A 137 3.45 -2.05 3.74
C ASP A 137 2.78 -1.00 4.62
N GLN A 138 3.01 -1.03 5.94
CA GLN A 138 2.52 -0.02 6.88
C GLN A 138 3.09 1.37 6.57
N ILE A 139 4.40 1.48 6.33
CA ILE A 139 5.04 2.75 5.94
C ILE A 139 4.43 3.27 4.65
N ARG A 140 4.27 2.41 3.64
CA ARG A 140 3.66 2.79 2.36
C ARG A 140 2.23 3.30 2.53
N LEU A 141 1.43 2.66 3.39
CA LEU A 141 0.07 3.09 3.71
C LEU A 141 0.06 4.43 4.47
N GLN A 142 1.00 4.63 5.40
CA GLN A 142 1.17 5.88 6.12
C GLN A 142 1.57 7.02 5.19
N ASP A 143 2.52 6.81 4.28
CA ASP A 143 2.93 7.79 3.28
C ASP A 143 1.77 8.19 2.37
N LYS A 144 0.99 7.20 1.90
CA LYS A 144 -0.22 7.47 1.10
C LYS A 144 -1.23 8.31 1.89
N ARG A 145 -1.51 7.96 3.16
CA ARG A 145 -2.42 8.73 4.03
C ARG A 145 -1.91 10.15 4.27
N ALA A 146 -0.61 10.33 4.50
CA ALA A 146 -0.01 11.64 4.70
C ALA A 146 -0.18 12.51 3.45
N ARG A 147 0.03 11.96 2.25
CA ARG A 147 -0.20 12.67 0.98
C ARG A 147 -1.66 13.09 0.82
N ILE A 148 -2.61 12.19 1.13
CA ILE A 148 -4.05 12.50 1.11
C ILE A 148 -4.38 13.63 2.09
N ASN A 149 -3.89 13.58 3.32
CA ASN A 149 -4.12 14.63 4.32
C ASN A 149 -3.56 16.01 3.89
N ILE A 150 -2.37 16.03 3.27
CA ILE A 150 -1.78 17.25 2.72
C ILE A 150 -2.65 17.79 1.58
N PHE A 151 -3.11 16.90 0.69
CA PHE A 151 -4.03 17.25 -0.38
C PHE A 151 -5.33 17.85 0.18
N GLU A 152 -5.99 17.17 1.13
CA GLU A 152 -7.23 17.61 1.75
C GLU A 152 -7.09 18.98 2.41
N THR A 153 -6.01 19.18 3.17
CA THR A 153 -5.71 20.46 3.82
C THR A 153 -5.60 21.60 2.80
N ARG A 154 -4.88 21.36 1.69
CA ARG A 154 -4.74 22.34 0.59
C ARG A 154 -6.07 22.57 -0.13
N PHE A 155 -6.81 21.51 -0.44
CA PHE A 155 -8.11 21.56 -1.08
C PHE A 155 -9.10 22.42 -0.28
N TYR A 156 -9.27 22.13 1.02
CA TYR A 156 -10.19 22.89 1.87
C TYR A 156 -9.74 24.33 2.09
N THR A 157 -8.43 24.60 2.07
CA THR A 157 -7.90 25.96 2.11
C THR A 157 -8.25 26.73 0.83
N MET A 158 -8.05 26.14 -0.35
CA MET A 158 -8.45 26.76 -1.62
C MET A 158 -9.97 26.96 -1.70
N LEU A 159 -10.75 25.99 -1.21
CA LEU A 159 -12.20 26.08 -1.12
C LEU A 159 -12.66 27.24 -0.23
N ALA A 160 -12.00 27.43 0.93
CA ALA A 160 -12.27 28.54 1.83
C ALA A 160 -11.96 29.89 1.15
N ILE A 161 -10.80 30.02 0.50
CA ILE A 161 -10.42 31.23 -0.26
C ILE A 161 -11.44 31.52 -1.37
N HIS A 162 -11.89 30.49 -2.09
CA HIS A 162 -12.91 30.66 -3.14
C HIS A 162 -14.25 31.12 -2.56
N ARG A 163 -14.67 30.56 -1.43
CA ARG A 163 -15.87 30.99 -0.71
C ARG A 163 -15.76 32.44 -0.26
N ASP A 164 -14.59 32.86 0.23
CA ASP A 164 -14.34 34.24 0.62
C ASP A 164 -14.39 35.19 -0.57
N ASN A 165 -13.84 34.80 -1.73
CA ASN A 165 -13.99 35.56 -2.96
C ASN A 165 -15.47 35.77 -3.33
N ALA A 166 -16.30 34.73 -3.19
CA ALA A 166 -17.73 34.81 -3.45
C ALA A 166 -18.48 35.71 -2.47
N ASN A 167 -18.07 35.72 -1.20
CA ASN A 167 -18.69 36.51 -0.14
C ASN A 167 -18.26 37.99 -0.17
N ASN A 168 -17.00 38.25 -0.54
CA ASN A 168 -16.40 39.58 -0.54
C ASN A 168 -16.54 40.31 -1.87
N ILE A 169 -17.12 39.67 -2.89
CA ILE A 169 -17.43 40.33 -4.15
C ILE A 169 -18.42 41.48 -3.91
N GLU A 170 -18.11 42.66 -4.42
CA GLU A 170 -18.93 43.85 -4.20
C GLU A 170 -18.95 44.72 -5.44
N VAL A 171 -20.12 45.10 -5.91
CA VAL A 171 -20.31 46.10 -6.97
C VAL A 171 -21.25 47.19 -6.43
N ASN A 172 -20.76 48.42 -6.35
CA ASN A 172 -21.41 49.54 -5.65
C ASN A 172 -21.80 49.17 -4.21
N HIS A 173 -23.10 49.03 -3.93
CA HIS A 173 -23.67 48.73 -2.61
C HIS A 173 -24.14 47.27 -2.48
N ILE A 174 -24.00 46.47 -3.54
CA ILE A 174 -24.41 45.07 -3.56
C ILE A 174 -23.20 44.21 -3.24
N LYS A 175 -23.35 43.33 -2.24
CA LYS A 175 -22.29 42.45 -1.73
C LYS A 175 -22.64 40.98 -1.85
N GLY A 176 -21.60 40.16 -1.91
CA GLY A 176 -21.68 38.71 -1.87
C GLY A 176 -22.43 38.12 -3.06
N ARG A 177 -23.13 37.00 -2.82
CA ARG A 177 -23.71 36.20 -3.90
C ARG A 177 -24.77 36.90 -4.75
N LYS A 178 -25.42 37.95 -4.21
CA LYS A 178 -26.40 38.74 -4.97
C LYS A 178 -25.76 39.44 -6.18
N VAL A 179 -24.46 39.73 -6.12
CA VAL A 179 -23.72 40.34 -7.23
C VAL A 179 -23.75 39.45 -8.48
N PHE A 180 -23.70 38.12 -8.35
CA PHE A 180 -23.72 37.20 -9.50
C PHE A 180 -25.06 37.24 -10.26
N LEU A 181 -26.18 37.43 -9.55
CA LEU A 181 -27.48 37.66 -10.20
C LEU A 181 -27.41 38.90 -11.09
N HIS A 182 -26.95 40.03 -10.56
CA HIS A 182 -26.86 41.28 -11.33
C HIS A 182 -25.82 41.21 -12.45
N MET A 183 -24.71 40.49 -12.27
CA MET A 183 -23.76 40.20 -13.36
C MET A 183 -24.42 39.43 -14.50
N LEU A 184 -25.27 38.45 -14.19
CA LEU A 184 -26.00 37.68 -15.19
C LEU A 184 -27.02 38.55 -15.92
N ASP A 185 -27.78 39.36 -15.18
CA ASP A 185 -28.75 40.32 -15.74
C ASP A 185 -28.05 41.34 -16.65
N GLU A 186 -26.88 41.84 -16.24
CA GLU A 186 -26.06 42.74 -17.05
C GLU A 186 -25.58 42.06 -18.33
N LEU A 187 -25.04 40.84 -18.25
CA LEU A 187 -24.58 40.11 -19.44
C LEU A 187 -25.74 39.90 -20.43
N LYS A 188 -26.92 39.50 -19.92
CA LYS A 188 -28.14 39.35 -20.72
C LYS A 188 -28.60 40.67 -21.34
N LEU A 189 -28.48 41.77 -20.60
CA LEU A 189 -28.82 43.10 -21.09
C LEU A 189 -27.88 43.57 -22.20
N ILE A 190 -26.56 43.41 -22.02
CA ILE A 190 -25.56 43.74 -23.05
C ILE A 190 -25.86 42.93 -24.31
N PHE A 191 -26.20 41.65 -24.17
CA PHE A 191 -26.55 40.80 -25.30
C PHE A 191 -27.75 41.34 -26.09
N LYS A 192 -28.85 41.67 -25.42
CA LYS A 192 -30.04 42.25 -26.06
C LYS A 192 -29.77 43.59 -26.73
N ILE A 193 -28.97 44.44 -26.07
CA ILE A 193 -28.56 45.75 -26.60
C ILE A 193 -27.75 45.58 -27.89
N PHE A 194 -26.74 44.71 -27.89
CA PHE A 194 -25.89 44.47 -29.07
C PHE A 194 -26.71 43.93 -30.25
N GLN A 195 -27.64 42.98 -30.00
CA GLN A 195 -28.55 42.48 -31.03
C GLN A 195 -29.44 43.58 -31.61
N ALA A 196 -29.97 44.47 -30.77
CA ALA A 196 -30.78 45.59 -31.23
C ALA A 196 -29.96 46.58 -32.07
N ILE A 197 -28.70 46.83 -31.71
CA ILE A 197 -27.79 47.69 -32.49
C ILE A 197 -27.47 47.08 -33.85
N ILE A 198 -27.22 45.76 -33.92
CA ILE A 198 -26.99 45.05 -35.19
C ILE A 198 -28.19 45.20 -36.13
N LYS A 199 -29.39 45.04 -35.59
CA LYS A 199 -30.63 45.18 -36.34
C LYS A 199 -30.88 46.61 -36.82
N ASP A 200 -30.60 47.61 -35.98
CA ASP A 200 -30.77 49.04 -36.27
C ASP A 200 -29.78 49.54 -37.34
N GLU A 201 -28.52 49.10 -37.30
CA GLU A 201 -27.47 49.48 -38.26
C GLU A 201 -27.51 48.66 -39.57
N GLY A 202 -28.42 47.69 -39.69
CA GLY A 202 -28.52 46.84 -40.87
C GLY A 202 -27.31 45.90 -41.04
N HIS A 203 -26.63 45.55 -39.95
CA HIS A 203 -25.49 44.63 -39.94
C HIS A 203 -25.91 43.15 -39.72
N GLU A 204 -27.17 42.82 -39.99
CA GLU A 204 -27.66 41.43 -39.88
C GLU A 204 -26.86 40.52 -40.85
N GLY A 205 -26.30 39.43 -40.31
CA GLY A 205 -25.54 38.44 -41.08
C GLY A 205 -24.06 38.77 -41.33
N VAL A 206 -23.55 39.90 -40.84
CA VAL A 206 -22.11 40.27 -40.96
C VAL A 206 -21.24 39.47 -39.98
N LEU A 207 -21.79 39.14 -38.80
CA LEU A 207 -21.11 38.43 -37.72
C LEU A 207 -21.80 37.08 -37.49
N SER A 208 -21.03 36.03 -37.23
CA SER A 208 -21.57 34.80 -36.67
C SER A 208 -22.10 35.03 -35.25
N GLU A 209 -23.04 34.19 -34.82
CA GLU A 209 -23.60 34.25 -33.46
C GLU A 209 -22.52 34.09 -32.38
N GLU A 210 -21.49 33.29 -32.69
CA GLU A 210 -20.36 33.03 -31.80
C GLU A 210 -19.41 34.22 -31.68
N GLU A 211 -19.05 34.85 -32.81
CA GLU A 211 -18.25 36.08 -32.79
C GLU A 211 -18.96 37.18 -32.00
N LEU A 212 -20.25 37.37 -32.26
CA LEU A 212 -21.07 38.35 -31.54
C LEU A 212 -21.07 38.08 -30.03
N TYR A 213 -21.32 36.84 -29.62
CA TYR A 213 -21.31 36.46 -28.22
C TYR A 213 -19.95 36.67 -27.56
N ASN A 214 -18.86 36.35 -28.25
CA ASN A 214 -17.51 36.57 -27.74
C ASN A 214 -17.23 38.06 -27.53
N ILE A 215 -17.60 38.93 -28.47
CA ILE A 215 -17.48 40.38 -28.29
C ILE A 215 -18.29 40.84 -27.08
N ILE A 216 -19.55 40.41 -26.96
CA ILE A 216 -20.44 40.74 -25.83
C ILE A 216 -19.82 40.32 -24.50
N TYR A 217 -19.30 39.10 -24.42
CA TYR A 217 -18.71 38.58 -23.20
C TYR A 217 -17.43 39.34 -22.81
N LEU A 218 -16.59 39.71 -23.79
CA LEU A 218 -15.42 40.56 -23.56
C LEU A 218 -15.83 41.97 -23.10
N SER A 219 -16.84 42.58 -23.70
CA SER A 219 -17.41 43.86 -23.27
C SER A 219 -17.98 43.82 -21.85
N PHE A 220 -18.67 42.74 -21.49
CA PHE A 220 -19.13 42.47 -20.14
C PHE A 220 -17.96 42.33 -19.15
N PHE A 221 -16.93 41.58 -19.53
CA PHE A 221 -15.82 41.27 -18.63
C PHE A 221 -14.84 42.43 -18.42
N PHE A 222 -14.44 43.13 -19.48
CA PHE A 222 -13.51 44.26 -19.39
C PHE A 222 -14.22 45.58 -19.11
N GLY A 223 -15.50 45.69 -19.48
CA GLY A 223 -16.32 46.88 -19.32
C GLY A 223 -16.47 47.69 -20.61
N ILE A 224 -17.35 48.69 -20.53
CA ILE A 224 -17.75 49.57 -21.64
C ILE A 224 -17.49 51.00 -21.20
N GLY A 225 -16.38 51.57 -21.66
CA GLY A 225 -15.94 52.91 -21.29
C GLY A 225 -14.57 53.25 -21.87
N GLU A 226 -14.15 54.50 -21.74
CA GLU A 226 -12.93 55.05 -22.37
C GLU A 226 -11.66 54.21 -22.11
N LYS A 227 -11.51 53.67 -20.89
CA LYS A 227 -10.35 52.83 -20.52
C LYS A 227 -10.52 51.35 -20.85
N SER A 228 -11.75 50.85 -20.95
CA SER A 228 -12.05 49.42 -21.13
C SER A 228 -12.24 49.04 -22.60
N THR A 229 -12.83 49.93 -23.41
CA THR A 229 -13.08 49.70 -24.84
C THR A 229 -11.80 49.35 -25.62
N PRO A 230 -10.64 50.02 -25.39
CA PRO A 230 -9.40 49.63 -26.04
C PRO A 230 -8.96 48.19 -25.75
N MET A 231 -9.21 47.67 -24.54
CA MET A 231 -8.87 46.29 -24.18
C MET A 231 -9.68 45.27 -24.98
N VAL A 232 -10.97 45.56 -25.19
CA VAL A 232 -11.84 44.69 -26.01
C VAL A 232 -11.39 44.73 -27.47
N LYS A 233 -11.09 45.92 -28.00
CA LYS A 233 -10.62 46.12 -29.39
C LYS A 233 -9.33 45.37 -29.70
N ASP A 234 -8.39 45.37 -28.75
CA ASP A 234 -7.12 44.64 -28.87
C ASP A 234 -7.35 43.13 -29.06
N LEU A 235 -8.33 42.56 -28.34
CA LEU A 235 -8.62 41.13 -28.38
C LEU A 235 -9.44 40.68 -29.60
N VAL A 236 -10.33 41.53 -30.13
CA VAL A 236 -11.20 41.16 -31.27
C VAL A 236 -10.56 41.41 -32.63
N GLY A 237 -9.42 42.11 -32.67
CA GLY A 237 -8.69 42.42 -33.90
C GLY A 237 -9.25 43.62 -34.68
N SER A 238 -8.54 43.99 -35.74
CA SER A 238 -8.79 45.21 -36.53
C SER A 238 -10.12 45.21 -37.28
N GLU A 239 -10.58 44.05 -37.75
CA GLU A 239 -11.82 43.91 -38.52
C GLU A 239 -13.06 44.22 -37.65
N LEU A 240 -13.07 43.71 -36.42
CA LEU A 240 -14.20 43.82 -35.50
C LEU A 240 -14.13 45.06 -34.60
N SER A 241 -12.98 45.75 -34.56
CA SER A 241 -12.77 46.95 -33.75
C SER A 241 -13.80 48.05 -34.03
N LYS A 242 -14.17 48.28 -35.30
CA LYS A 242 -15.15 49.32 -35.67
C LYS A 242 -16.53 49.01 -35.09
N PHE A 243 -16.92 47.74 -35.12
CA PHE A 243 -18.18 47.29 -34.56
C PHE A 243 -18.24 47.49 -33.04
N VAL A 244 -17.13 47.19 -32.34
CA VAL A 244 -17.01 47.47 -30.89
C VAL A 244 -17.17 48.96 -30.61
N ASP A 245 -16.52 49.84 -31.39
CA ASP A 245 -16.65 51.29 -31.22
C ASP A 245 -18.09 51.77 -31.39
N ILE A 246 -18.81 51.29 -32.40
CA ILE A 246 -20.23 51.63 -32.64
C ILE A 246 -21.08 51.24 -31.44
N CYS A 247 -20.97 49.98 -31.00
CA CYS A 247 -21.77 49.45 -29.88
C CYS A 247 -21.46 50.18 -28.57
N HIS A 248 -20.17 50.33 -28.24
CA HIS A 248 -19.75 50.98 -27.01
C HIS A 248 -20.12 52.46 -26.99
N THR A 249 -19.94 53.18 -28.11
CA THR A 249 -20.31 54.60 -28.21
C THR A 249 -21.82 54.81 -28.02
N LYS A 250 -22.67 53.99 -28.66
CA LYS A 250 -24.12 54.05 -28.45
C LYS A 250 -24.49 53.84 -26.98
N ILE A 251 -23.89 52.83 -26.33
CA ILE A 251 -24.13 52.54 -24.91
C ILE A 251 -23.68 53.71 -24.02
N ILE A 252 -22.49 54.27 -24.27
CA ILE A 252 -21.93 55.39 -23.50
C ILE A 252 -22.82 56.62 -23.63
N ASN A 253 -23.25 56.97 -24.86
CA ASN A 253 -24.12 58.11 -25.10
C ASN A 253 -25.45 58.00 -24.33
N VAL A 254 -26.03 56.80 -24.28
CA VAL A 254 -27.25 56.54 -23.52
C VAL A 254 -27.02 56.65 -22.01
N LYS A 255 -25.87 56.19 -21.50
CA LYS A 255 -25.48 56.38 -20.09
C LYS A 255 -25.36 57.86 -19.73
N SER A 256 -24.82 58.69 -20.64
CA SER A 256 -24.57 60.12 -20.40
C SER A 256 -25.85 60.98 -20.38
N GLN A 257 -26.95 60.50 -20.96
CA GLN A 257 -28.16 61.30 -21.19
C GLN A 257 -29.17 61.36 -20.02
N LYS A 258 -28.89 60.83 -18.81
CA LYS A 258 -29.92 60.74 -17.75
C LYS A 258 -29.53 61.15 -16.33
N GLY A 259 -30.37 62.04 -15.79
CA GLY A 259 -30.51 62.46 -14.40
C GLY A 259 -31.28 61.49 -13.49
N GLU A 260 -31.76 62.03 -12.37
CA GLU A 260 -32.02 61.45 -11.03
C GLU A 260 -32.94 60.20 -10.87
N ASN A 261 -33.51 59.59 -11.92
CA ASN A 261 -34.41 58.41 -11.75
C ASN A 261 -33.69 57.14 -11.28
N LEU A 262 -34.28 56.31 -10.40
CA LEU A 262 -33.70 55.05 -9.88
C LEU A 262 -33.46 53.92 -10.91
N GLN A 263 -33.82 54.08 -12.18
CA GLN A 263 -33.66 53.08 -13.23
C GLN A 263 -32.90 53.62 -14.44
N ILE A 264 -31.98 52.83 -14.98
CA ILE A 264 -31.32 53.10 -16.26
C ILE A 264 -32.18 52.47 -17.36
N ILE A 265 -32.76 53.31 -18.22
CA ILE A 265 -33.55 52.84 -19.38
C ILE A 265 -32.75 53.13 -20.66
N PHE A 266 -32.36 52.08 -21.37
CA PHE A 266 -31.74 52.13 -22.68
C PHE A 266 -32.80 52.09 -23.77
N LYS A 267 -32.88 53.14 -24.59
CA LYS A 267 -33.75 53.19 -25.77
C LYS A 267 -32.93 52.97 -27.02
N ILE A 268 -33.16 51.86 -27.72
CA ILE A 268 -32.46 51.52 -28.96
C ILE A 268 -33.51 51.13 -29.99
N GLY A 269 -33.68 51.98 -31.01
CA GLY A 269 -34.80 51.89 -31.94
C GLY A 269 -36.15 52.00 -31.19
N VAL A 270 -37.01 51.00 -31.38
CA VAL A 270 -38.32 50.87 -30.71
C VAL A 270 -38.26 50.14 -29.36
N ASN A 271 -37.12 49.56 -28.99
CA ASN A 271 -37.01 48.74 -27.79
C ASN A 271 -36.51 49.56 -26.59
N GLU A 272 -37.12 49.32 -25.43
CA GLU A 272 -36.70 49.86 -24.14
C GLU A 272 -36.16 48.74 -23.25
N TYR A 273 -34.98 48.94 -22.67
CA TYR A 273 -34.36 47.99 -21.76
C TYR A 273 -34.05 48.65 -20.42
N GLU A 274 -34.34 47.97 -19.32
CA GLU A 274 -34.22 48.54 -17.98
C GLU A 274 -33.17 47.80 -17.14
N LEU A 275 -32.40 48.58 -16.37
CA LEU A 275 -31.53 48.08 -15.31
C LEU A 275 -31.71 48.92 -14.06
N ASP A 276 -31.73 48.27 -12.90
CA ASP A 276 -31.73 48.93 -11.60
C ASP A 276 -30.44 49.77 -11.42
N LYS A 277 -30.56 51.08 -11.12
CA LYS A 277 -29.39 51.96 -10.90
C LYS A 277 -28.53 51.54 -9.72
N VAL A 278 -29.05 50.72 -8.79
CA VAL A 278 -28.23 50.22 -7.68
C VAL A 278 -26.98 49.50 -8.20
N TYR A 279 -27.05 48.92 -9.40
CA TYR A 279 -25.93 48.24 -10.06
C TYR A 279 -25.27 49.10 -11.17
N SER A 280 -23.95 49.24 -11.14
CA SER A 280 -23.22 50.02 -12.16
C SER A 280 -23.07 49.23 -13.46
N PHE A 281 -23.77 49.66 -14.51
CA PHE A 281 -23.69 49.05 -15.84
C PHE A 281 -22.38 49.35 -16.57
N GLY A 282 -21.79 48.33 -17.19
CA GLY A 282 -20.60 48.34 -18.03
C GLY A 282 -19.31 48.72 -17.31
N VAL A 283 -19.21 48.49 -16.00
CA VAL A 283 -17.95 48.74 -15.24
C VAL A 283 -16.87 47.69 -15.49
N GLY A 284 -17.25 46.52 -15.98
CA GLY A 284 -16.36 45.38 -16.13
C GLY A 284 -16.13 44.59 -14.84
N HIS A 285 -15.87 43.31 -15.01
CA HIS A 285 -15.74 42.32 -13.93
C HIS A 285 -14.38 41.62 -13.89
N LEU A 286 -13.39 42.10 -14.66
CA LEU A 286 -12.03 41.57 -14.70
C LEU A 286 -11.44 41.29 -13.30
N ARG A 287 -11.54 42.26 -12.39
CA ARG A 287 -11.01 42.14 -11.02
C ARG A 287 -11.88 41.27 -10.10
N ARG A 288 -13.14 41.01 -10.44
CA ARG A 288 -14.11 40.37 -9.55
C ARG A 288 -14.34 38.94 -9.99
N LEU A 289 -15.02 38.81 -11.13
CA LEU A 289 -15.32 37.55 -11.77
C LEU A 289 -14.05 36.85 -12.25
N GLY A 290 -13.03 37.60 -12.69
CA GLY A 290 -11.76 37.02 -13.13
C GLY A 290 -11.00 36.26 -12.03
N HIS A 291 -10.91 36.81 -10.81
CA HIS A 291 -10.29 36.10 -9.69
C HIS A 291 -11.15 34.90 -9.24
N TYR A 292 -12.47 35.08 -9.20
CA TYR A 292 -13.42 34.04 -8.83
C TYR A 292 -13.32 32.82 -9.76
N ILE A 293 -13.49 32.99 -11.08
CA ILE A 293 -13.48 31.89 -12.05
C ILE A 293 -12.10 31.23 -12.10
N ARG A 294 -11.01 32.02 -12.01
CA ARG A 294 -9.65 31.45 -12.01
C ARG A 294 -9.41 30.55 -10.82
N HIS A 295 -9.82 30.96 -9.61
CA HIS A 295 -9.70 30.10 -8.43
C HIS A 295 -10.59 28.87 -8.56
N LEU A 296 -11.81 29.00 -9.08
CA LEU A 296 -12.69 27.86 -9.33
C LEU A 296 -12.02 26.83 -10.26
N PHE A 297 -11.47 27.29 -11.38
CA PHE A 297 -10.74 26.46 -12.34
C PHE A 297 -9.52 25.79 -11.70
N GLN A 298 -8.73 26.56 -10.93
CA GLN A 298 -7.54 26.05 -10.26
C GLN A 298 -7.86 24.96 -9.23
N ILE A 299 -8.97 25.05 -8.50
CA ILE A 299 -9.39 24.00 -7.58
C ILE A 299 -9.74 22.72 -8.36
N VAL A 300 -10.56 22.83 -9.41
CA VAL A 300 -10.93 21.66 -10.22
C VAL A 300 -9.70 21.01 -10.83
N LYS A 301 -8.81 21.80 -11.43
CA LYS A 301 -7.54 21.32 -11.97
C LYS A 301 -6.66 20.68 -10.89
N PHE A 302 -6.55 21.28 -9.71
CA PHE A 302 -5.79 20.71 -8.59
C PHE A 302 -6.28 19.32 -8.18
N VAL A 303 -7.59 19.08 -8.22
CA VAL A 303 -8.18 17.75 -7.96
C VAL A 303 -7.93 16.80 -9.14
N ASP A 304 -8.14 17.26 -10.38
CA ASP A 304 -7.99 16.43 -11.58
C ASP A 304 -6.56 15.93 -11.78
N ASP A 305 -5.57 16.81 -11.52
CA ASP A 305 -4.14 16.55 -11.68
C ASP A 305 -3.59 15.51 -10.67
N GLN A 306 -4.37 15.10 -9.65
CA GLN A 306 -3.88 14.11 -8.67
C GLN A 306 -3.68 12.73 -9.30
N PRO A 307 -2.58 12.02 -9.00
CA PRO A 307 -2.38 10.65 -9.46
C PRO A 307 -3.48 9.69 -9.00
N GLU A 308 -3.81 8.68 -9.82
CA GLU A 308 -4.89 7.72 -9.52
C GLU A 308 -4.54 6.76 -8.37
N ASP A 309 -3.25 6.56 -8.09
CA ASP A 309 -2.79 5.82 -6.89
C ASP A 309 -3.03 6.60 -5.59
N ILE A 310 -3.23 7.93 -5.67
CA ILE A 310 -3.57 8.79 -4.55
C ILE A 310 -5.08 9.00 -4.46
N LEU A 311 -5.71 9.52 -5.53
CA LEU A 311 -7.15 9.74 -5.62
C LEU A 311 -7.75 8.98 -6.78
N SER A 312 -8.70 8.09 -6.50
CA SER A 312 -9.49 7.46 -7.54
C SER A 312 -10.35 8.49 -8.29
N ILE A 313 -10.82 8.13 -9.48
CA ILE A 313 -11.73 9.00 -10.26
C ILE A 313 -13.01 9.33 -9.48
N ASP A 314 -13.50 8.39 -8.65
CA ASP A 314 -14.65 8.64 -7.78
C ASP A 314 -14.32 9.61 -6.64
N ASP A 315 -13.14 9.50 -6.03
CA ASP A 315 -12.69 10.47 -5.02
C ASP A 315 -12.61 11.87 -5.63
N LYS A 316 -11.99 12.00 -6.80
CA LYS A 316 -11.92 13.28 -7.54
C LYS A 316 -13.29 13.86 -7.78
N TYR A 317 -14.24 13.05 -8.26
CA TYR A 317 -15.62 13.48 -8.48
C TYR A 317 -16.30 13.94 -7.20
N ASN A 318 -16.07 13.27 -6.07
CA ASN A 318 -16.62 13.66 -4.77
C ASN A 318 -16.04 14.99 -4.27
N TYR A 319 -14.73 15.20 -4.40
CA TYR A 319 -14.09 16.48 -4.06
C TYR A 319 -14.63 17.64 -4.90
N VAL A 320 -14.72 17.46 -6.23
CA VAL A 320 -15.28 18.51 -7.09
C VAL A 320 -16.78 18.70 -6.83
N SER A 321 -17.51 17.65 -6.45
CA SER A 321 -18.91 17.78 -6.02
C SER A 321 -19.05 18.61 -4.74
N ASN A 322 -18.12 18.48 -3.78
CA ASN A 322 -18.09 19.33 -2.58
C ASN A 322 -17.83 20.80 -2.92
N LEU A 323 -16.95 21.08 -3.89
CA LEU A 323 -16.73 22.41 -4.43
C LEU A 323 -18.01 22.94 -5.11
N ARG A 324 -18.59 22.15 -6.02
CA ARG A 324 -19.81 22.51 -6.76
C ARG A 324 -20.98 22.82 -5.84
N ALA A 325 -21.12 22.10 -4.72
CA ALA A 325 -22.15 22.36 -3.71
C ALA A 325 -22.03 23.76 -3.07
N GLN A 326 -20.86 24.41 -3.16
CA GLN A 326 -20.69 25.80 -2.72
C GLN A 326 -21.21 26.81 -3.73
N LEU A 327 -21.44 26.45 -5.00
CA LEU A 327 -21.82 27.36 -6.07
C LEU A 327 -23.34 27.54 -6.13
N SER A 328 -23.82 28.78 -6.17
CA SER A 328 -25.23 29.06 -6.47
C SER A 328 -25.58 28.79 -7.94
N ALA A 329 -26.87 28.68 -8.24
CA ALA A 329 -27.34 28.54 -9.62
C ALA A 329 -26.83 29.67 -10.54
N HIS A 330 -26.83 30.92 -10.08
CA HIS A 330 -26.33 32.07 -10.85
C HIS A 330 -24.82 31.98 -11.10
N GLU A 331 -24.05 31.51 -10.12
CA GLU A 331 -22.61 31.25 -10.29
C GLU A 331 -22.36 30.16 -11.34
N GLN A 332 -23.14 29.07 -11.33
CA GLN A 332 -23.04 28.01 -12.33
C GLN A 332 -23.47 28.50 -13.74
N ILE A 333 -24.50 29.34 -13.84
CA ILE A 333 -24.92 29.94 -15.13
C ILE A 333 -23.84 30.88 -15.67
N LEU A 334 -23.22 31.70 -14.82
CA LEU A 334 -22.09 32.53 -15.24
C LEU A 334 -20.88 31.69 -15.64
N LEU A 335 -20.60 30.58 -14.94
CA LEU A 335 -19.57 29.64 -15.35
C LEU A 335 -19.87 29.04 -16.73
N PHE A 336 -21.12 28.64 -17.00
CA PHE A 336 -21.54 28.15 -18.31
C PHE A 336 -21.27 29.18 -19.41
N TYR A 337 -21.74 30.42 -19.22
CA TYR A 337 -21.55 31.50 -20.18
C TYR A 337 -20.08 31.89 -20.33
N ASN A 338 -19.28 31.78 -19.28
CA ASN A 338 -17.84 31.92 -19.39
C ASN A 338 -17.23 30.79 -20.22
N ALA A 339 -17.56 29.53 -19.93
CA ALA A 339 -16.97 28.36 -20.56
C ALA A 339 -17.17 28.36 -22.08
N ILE A 340 -18.36 28.78 -22.55
CA ILE A 340 -18.68 28.86 -23.99
C ILE A 340 -18.19 30.16 -24.65
N SER A 341 -17.51 31.04 -23.92
CA SER A 341 -16.84 32.21 -24.49
C SER A 341 -15.36 31.92 -24.73
N ILE A 342 -14.71 32.75 -25.54
CA ILE A 342 -13.29 32.65 -25.86
C ILE A 342 -12.39 32.64 -24.61
N MET A 343 -12.83 33.26 -23.51
CA MET A 343 -12.05 33.30 -22.28
C MET A 343 -12.15 32.04 -21.44
N GLY A 344 -13.26 31.31 -21.51
CA GLY A 344 -13.50 30.12 -20.71
C GLY A 344 -13.21 28.82 -21.43
N GLN A 345 -12.72 28.86 -22.68
CA GLN A 345 -12.33 27.67 -23.46
C GLN A 345 -11.52 26.63 -22.68
N PRO A 346 -10.58 26.97 -21.77
CA PRO A 346 -9.89 25.97 -20.95
C PRO A 346 -10.80 25.04 -20.13
N TRP A 347 -12.05 25.42 -19.86
CA TRP A 347 -13.04 24.56 -19.21
C TRP A 347 -13.59 23.47 -20.14
N LEU A 348 -13.58 23.71 -21.44
CA LEU A 348 -14.08 22.86 -22.52
C LEU A 348 -12.97 22.12 -23.27
N ASP A 349 -11.71 22.58 -23.11
CA ASP A 349 -10.55 21.90 -23.66
C ASP A 349 -10.40 20.50 -23.06
N SER A 350 -10.19 19.53 -23.95
CA SER A 350 -9.87 18.17 -23.57
C SER A 350 -8.45 18.10 -23.04
N LEU A 351 -8.31 18.08 -21.71
CA LEU A 351 -7.03 17.93 -21.02
C LEU A 351 -6.80 16.50 -20.49
N SER A 352 -7.81 15.62 -20.62
CA SER A 352 -7.80 14.28 -20.03
C SER A 352 -7.60 13.19 -21.09
N PRO A 353 -6.90 12.08 -20.79
CA PRO A 353 -6.77 10.94 -21.70
C PRO A 353 -8.12 10.35 -22.17
N ASN A 354 -9.23 10.63 -21.46
CA ASN A 354 -10.58 10.15 -21.81
C ASN A 354 -11.38 11.12 -22.69
N ASN A 355 -10.78 12.21 -23.14
CA ASN A 355 -11.40 13.22 -24.00
C ASN A 355 -12.61 14.00 -23.40
N GLU A 356 -12.80 13.96 -22.07
CA GLU A 356 -13.80 14.78 -21.37
C GLU A 356 -13.19 16.09 -20.87
N ASN A 357 -13.97 17.17 -20.99
CA ASN A 357 -13.66 18.44 -20.36
C ASN A 357 -14.09 18.48 -18.88
N TYR A 358 -13.64 19.49 -18.13
CA TYR A 358 -13.91 19.58 -16.69
C TYR A 358 -15.37 19.81 -16.34
N ILE A 359 -16.12 20.48 -17.22
CA ILE A 359 -17.54 20.75 -17.00
C ILE A 359 -18.34 19.45 -17.01
N GLU A 360 -18.12 18.59 -18.01
CA GLU A 360 -18.80 17.30 -18.18
C GLU A 360 -18.34 16.26 -17.15
N ARG A 361 -17.01 16.10 -17.01
CA ARG A 361 -16.42 15.09 -16.13
C ARG A 361 -16.92 15.19 -14.69
N TYR A 362 -17.07 16.43 -14.21
CA TYR A 362 -17.46 16.73 -12.83
C TYR A 362 -18.89 17.25 -12.66
N CYS A 363 -19.66 17.30 -13.75
CA CYS A 363 -21.01 17.85 -13.78
C CYS A 363 -21.09 19.25 -13.12
N MET A 364 -20.19 20.17 -13.48
CA MET A 364 -20.04 21.48 -12.82
C MET A 364 -21.33 22.33 -12.83
N LEU A 365 -22.22 22.06 -13.78
CA LEU A 365 -23.46 22.81 -14.04
C LEU A 365 -24.72 22.12 -13.47
N LYS A 366 -24.53 21.16 -12.55
CA LYS A 366 -25.59 20.28 -12.07
C LYS A 366 -26.82 20.97 -11.51
N SER A 367 -26.69 22.13 -10.88
CA SER A 367 -27.81 22.80 -10.21
C SER A 367 -28.37 23.97 -11.03
N ILE A 368 -28.06 24.06 -12.33
CA ILE A 368 -28.61 25.10 -13.21
C ILE A 368 -30.09 24.83 -13.51
N PRO A 369 -30.99 25.81 -13.26
CA PRO A 369 -32.30 25.84 -13.87
C PRO A 369 -32.15 26.10 -15.38
N ILE A 370 -32.47 25.11 -16.21
CA ILE A 370 -32.19 25.16 -17.66
C ILE A 370 -32.90 26.35 -18.33
N ASN A 371 -34.07 26.73 -17.82
CA ASN A 371 -34.83 27.89 -18.30
C ASN A 371 -34.24 29.25 -17.91
N ALA A 372 -33.31 29.31 -16.94
CA ALA A 372 -32.66 30.56 -16.55
C ALA A 372 -31.48 30.93 -17.47
N ALA A 373 -30.95 29.97 -18.23
CA ALA A 373 -29.95 30.21 -19.28
C ALA A 373 -30.64 30.37 -20.64
N ASP A 374 -31.18 31.57 -20.91
CA ASP A 374 -32.22 31.77 -21.94
C ASP A 374 -31.90 32.79 -23.05
N PHE A 375 -30.71 33.39 -23.09
CA PHE A 375 -30.44 34.49 -24.03
C PHE A 375 -29.51 34.16 -25.21
N TYR A 376 -28.53 33.27 -25.05
CA TYR A 376 -27.64 32.82 -26.13
C TYR A 376 -27.84 31.32 -26.41
N LYS A 377 -26.87 30.46 -26.09
CA LYS A 377 -27.01 29.00 -26.19
C LYS A 377 -27.60 28.42 -24.90
N LYS A 378 -28.45 27.40 -25.04
CA LYS A 378 -28.99 26.65 -23.90
C LYS A 378 -28.02 25.55 -23.47
N PRO A 379 -27.93 25.20 -22.17
CA PRO A 379 -27.03 24.14 -21.70
C PRO A 379 -27.21 22.80 -22.42
N LEU A 380 -28.46 22.39 -22.68
CA LEU A 380 -28.78 21.14 -23.39
C LEU A 380 -28.41 21.13 -24.88
N ASN A 381 -28.10 22.30 -25.47
CA ASN A 381 -27.60 22.36 -26.85
C ASN A 381 -26.08 22.11 -26.91
N ILE A 382 -25.39 22.26 -25.78
CA ILE A 382 -23.93 22.13 -25.67
C ILE A 382 -23.55 20.82 -24.99
N PHE A 383 -24.25 20.45 -23.93
CA PHE A 383 -23.97 19.27 -23.12
C PHE A 383 -25.13 18.28 -23.18
N SER A 384 -24.78 17.01 -23.17
CA SER A 384 -25.73 15.92 -23.02
C SER A 384 -26.32 15.87 -21.60
N GLU A 385 -27.44 15.18 -21.41
CA GLU A 385 -28.09 15.05 -20.10
C GLU A 385 -27.26 14.24 -19.10
N LYS A 386 -26.35 13.40 -19.58
CA LYS A 386 -25.47 12.57 -18.77
C LYS A 386 -24.05 12.63 -19.30
N ASN A 387 -23.06 12.71 -18.41
CA ASN A 387 -21.67 12.57 -18.82
C ASN A 387 -21.33 11.13 -19.24
N ILE A 388 -20.08 10.88 -19.70
CA ILE A 388 -19.66 9.55 -20.19
C ILE A 388 -19.76 8.49 -19.07
N ARG A 389 -19.72 8.93 -17.80
CA ARG A 389 -19.86 8.07 -16.61
C ARG A 389 -21.31 7.81 -16.21
N GLY A 390 -22.28 8.27 -16.99
CA GLY A 390 -23.71 8.09 -16.74
C GLY A 390 -24.28 8.95 -15.61
N LYS A 391 -23.52 9.93 -15.09
CA LYS A 391 -24.00 10.87 -14.06
C LYS A 391 -24.82 11.97 -14.74
N SER A 392 -25.98 12.29 -14.16
CA SER A 392 -26.81 13.40 -14.65
C SER A 392 -26.07 14.74 -14.56
N MET A 393 -26.01 15.43 -15.69
CA MET A 393 -25.43 16.75 -15.86
C MET A 393 -26.28 17.87 -15.26
N PHE A 394 -27.60 17.66 -15.12
CA PHE A 394 -28.55 18.69 -14.68
C PHE A 394 -29.63 18.07 -13.77
N GLU A 395 -29.69 18.48 -12.51
CA GLU A 395 -30.75 18.13 -11.55
C GLU A 395 -32.14 18.56 -12.04
N TRP A 396 -32.19 19.62 -12.86
CA TRP A 396 -33.43 20.09 -13.46
C TRP A 396 -34.13 19.03 -14.30
N VAL A 397 -33.38 18.21 -15.06
CA VAL A 397 -33.94 17.11 -15.86
C VAL A 397 -34.54 16.05 -14.94
N GLU A 398 -33.80 15.65 -13.89
CA GLU A 398 -34.29 14.67 -12.92
C GLU A 398 -35.54 15.16 -12.17
N ILE A 399 -35.63 16.45 -11.84
CA ILE A 399 -36.82 17.05 -11.22
C ILE A 399 -38.01 16.99 -12.18
N LYS A 400 -37.79 17.31 -13.46
CA LYS A 400 -38.83 17.26 -14.49
C LYS A 400 -39.35 15.84 -14.68
N ASP A 401 -38.46 14.85 -14.78
CA ASP A 401 -38.82 13.44 -14.92
C ASP A 401 -39.66 12.95 -13.73
N ARG A 402 -39.28 13.35 -12.50
CA ARG A 402 -40.06 13.04 -11.29
C ARG A 402 -41.45 13.67 -11.32
N MET A 403 -41.57 14.91 -11.79
CA MET A 403 -42.87 15.59 -11.92
C MET A 403 -43.75 14.95 -13.00
N GLU A 404 -43.18 14.55 -14.13
CA GLU A 404 -43.91 13.84 -15.19
C GLU A 404 -44.40 12.47 -14.73
N ALA A 405 -43.57 11.71 -13.99
CA ALA A 405 -43.97 10.44 -13.39
C ALA A 405 -45.16 10.60 -12.42
N LEU A 406 -45.16 11.64 -11.58
CA LEU A 406 -46.28 11.93 -10.67
C LEU A 406 -47.57 12.25 -11.43
N ASN A 407 -47.51 13.05 -12.50
CA ASN A 407 -48.67 13.39 -13.31
C ASN A 407 -49.25 12.16 -14.04
N ASN A 408 -48.39 11.25 -14.51
CA ASN A 408 -48.80 10.00 -15.16
C ASN A 408 -49.42 8.99 -14.17
N HIS A 409 -49.05 9.07 -12.89
CA HIS A 409 -49.67 8.26 -11.84
C HIS A 409 -51.05 8.78 -11.40
N ASN A 410 -51.28 10.10 -11.45
CA ASN A 410 -52.56 10.72 -11.08
C ASN A 410 -53.59 10.74 -12.23
N SER A 411 -53.18 10.38 -13.45
CA SER A 411 -54.03 10.31 -14.64
C SER A 411 -54.46 8.88 -15.00
N LYS A 412 -54.03 7.89 -14.20
CA LYS A 412 -54.56 6.52 -14.16
C LYS A 412 -55.44 6.37 -12.93
#